data_AF-A0A3N1JJG4-F1
#
_entry.id   AF-A0A3N1JJG4-F1
#
_cell.length_a   1.000
_cell.length_b   1.000
_cell.length_c   1.000
_cell.angle_alpha   90.00
_cell.angle_beta   90.00
_cell.angle_gamma   90.00
#
_symmetry.space_group_name_H-M   'P 1'
#
loop_
_entity.id
_entity.type
_entity.pdbx_description
1 polymer ?
#
loop_
_entity_poly.entity_id
_entity_poly.type
_entity_poly.pdbx_seq_one_letter_code
_entity_poly.pdbx_strand_id
1 'polypeptide(L)'
;MITAEDLLTGPRGRRFCLELLRRVQPDDDPAAAHLGELLFWAVFHLGQERGDGGVLFGIGGTAVAGPVPEIGAVADALDAVRLPDPTEDHVVEALEQTAESALWWQPADASDALLERPELGSVLRRVAQWVAGSEVVQRLWSVEQDGARWVVTFDDDDDGAGAGRARPVVSDALRGWADDLRRDAAAGTDGRTSGAWWTTPPWPLVQTTGAPLASSGPLALWAVEDSFGQQHALVAPASPGRTLRVCIVDGPEDWAAVCRRWPLDVTGTTRRHDWGLATGRDGDWVVPDWSAVAREYDVVHLTVAGWLRTSGAVVAVDDTTASVVAGWTPDSAYWLTDPGPVLGTPEVWTRPGNAGPWRPRS
;
A
#
# COMPACT_ATOMS: atom_id res chain seq x y z
N MET A 1 -14.23 10.33 -8.17
CA MET A 1 -14.17 11.00 -6.84
C MET A 1 -14.31 9.94 -5.78
N ILE A 2 -13.48 9.99 -4.74
CA ILE A 2 -13.65 9.14 -3.57
C ILE A 2 -14.70 9.75 -2.64
N THR A 3 -15.42 8.91 -1.92
CA THR A 3 -16.36 9.31 -0.88
C THR A 3 -15.81 9.00 0.51
N ALA A 4 -16.43 9.56 1.55
CA ALA A 4 -16.12 9.19 2.92
C ALA A 4 -16.42 7.70 3.20
N GLU A 5 -17.40 7.11 2.52
CA GLU A 5 -17.72 5.69 2.65
C GLU A 5 -16.59 4.83 2.10
N ASP A 6 -16.10 5.15 0.90
CA ASP A 6 -14.94 4.47 0.29
C ASP A 6 -13.72 4.44 1.23
N LEU A 7 -13.43 5.56 1.90
CA LEU A 7 -12.33 5.68 2.84
C LEU A 7 -12.53 4.84 4.12
N LEU A 8 -13.76 4.53 4.51
CA LEU A 8 -14.04 3.79 5.75
C LEU A 8 -14.26 2.29 5.53
N THR A 9 -14.48 1.87 4.29
CA THR A 9 -14.68 0.47 3.89
C THR A 9 -13.49 -0.41 4.30
N GLY A 10 -12.27 0.02 3.99
CA GLY A 10 -11.05 -0.75 4.21
C GLY A 10 -10.12 -0.12 5.26
N PRO A 11 -9.16 -0.90 5.80
CA PRO A 11 -8.21 -0.38 6.79
C PRO A 11 -7.31 0.71 6.21
N ARG A 12 -6.89 0.62 4.94
CA ARG A 12 -6.00 1.60 4.31
C ARG A 12 -6.64 2.99 4.20
N GLY A 13 -7.92 3.07 3.85
CA GLY A 13 -8.64 4.34 3.85
C GLY A 13 -8.76 4.96 5.25
N ARG A 14 -9.05 4.13 6.28
CA ARG A 14 -9.11 4.60 7.67
C ARG A 14 -7.75 5.09 8.15
N ARG A 15 -6.70 4.34 7.83
CA ARG A 15 -5.30 4.70 8.13
C ARG A 15 -4.90 5.99 7.45
N PHE A 16 -5.20 6.15 6.17
CA PHE A 16 -4.95 7.39 5.43
C PHE A 16 -5.65 8.59 6.06
N CYS A 17 -6.89 8.44 6.53
CA CYS A 17 -7.60 9.51 7.24
C CYS A 17 -6.87 9.92 8.53
N LEU A 18 -6.42 8.95 9.32
CA LEU A 18 -5.67 9.23 10.55
C LEU A 18 -4.31 9.87 10.26
N GLU A 19 -3.55 9.32 9.31
CA GLU A 19 -2.22 9.83 9.00
C GLU A 19 -2.29 11.25 8.42
N LEU A 20 -3.26 11.53 7.53
CA LEU A 20 -3.48 12.88 7.03
C LEU A 20 -3.85 13.84 8.15
N LEU A 21 -4.75 13.43 9.04
CA LEU A 21 -5.14 14.24 10.20
C LEU A 21 -3.93 14.60 11.06
N ARG A 22 -3.04 13.64 11.33
CA ARG A 22 -1.81 13.85 12.13
C ARG A 22 -0.86 14.82 11.45
N ARG A 23 -0.68 14.70 10.13
CA ARG A 23 0.24 15.55 9.34
C ARG A 23 -0.22 16.99 9.26
N VAL A 24 -1.54 17.24 9.25
CA VAL A 24 -2.04 18.62 9.18
C VAL A 24 -2.06 19.35 10.54
N GLN A 25 -1.82 18.64 11.65
CA GLN A 25 -1.80 19.30 12.96
C GLN A 25 -0.51 20.11 13.15
N PRO A 26 -0.58 21.33 13.71
CA PRO A 26 0.60 22.04 14.17
C PRO A 26 1.28 21.29 15.33
N ASP A 27 2.62 21.30 15.35
CA ASP A 27 3.41 20.64 16.40
C ASP A 27 3.05 21.08 17.83
N ASP A 28 2.65 22.35 17.99
CA ASP A 28 2.31 22.96 19.28
C ASP A 28 0.81 22.92 19.63
N ASP A 29 -0.04 22.21 18.87
CA ASP A 29 -1.48 22.11 19.17
C ASP A 29 -1.71 21.15 20.37
N PRO A 30 -2.23 21.64 21.52
CA PRO A 30 -2.43 20.80 22.70
C PRO A 30 -3.45 19.67 22.49
N ALA A 31 -4.45 19.88 21.63
CA ALA A 31 -5.43 18.84 21.32
C ALA A 31 -4.80 17.72 20.48
N ALA A 32 -3.94 18.09 19.52
CA ALA A 32 -3.18 17.13 18.73
C ALA A 32 -2.19 16.33 19.58
N ALA A 33 -1.47 16.99 20.49
CA ALA A 33 -0.56 16.32 21.43
C ALA A 33 -1.31 15.33 22.33
N HIS A 34 -2.47 15.72 22.86
CA HIS A 34 -3.31 14.85 23.67
C HIS A 34 -3.84 13.64 22.89
N LEU A 35 -4.32 13.85 21.66
CA LEU A 35 -4.72 12.76 20.77
C LEU A 35 -3.56 11.80 20.50
N GLY A 36 -2.36 12.33 20.22
CA GLY A 36 -1.16 11.53 19.97
C GLY A 36 -0.80 10.62 21.16
N GLU A 37 -0.86 11.15 22.39
CA GLU A 37 -0.63 10.38 23.61
C GLU A 37 -1.66 9.26 23.80
N LEU A 38 -2.95 9.57 23.62
CA LEU A 38 -4.02 8.58 23.76
C LEU A 38 -3.94 7.48 22.69
N LEU A 39 -3.67 7.85 21.44
CA LEU A 39 -3.47 6.89 20.35
C LEU A 39 -2.26 5.98 20.64
N PHE A 40 -1.13 6.54 21.07
CA PHE A 40 0.05 5.76 21.41
C PHE A 40 -0.27 4.68 22.43
N TRP A 41 -0.89 5.05 23.56
CA TRP A 41 -1.20 4.08 24.61
C TRP A 41 -2.30 3.10 24.22
N ALA A 42 -3.34 3.54 23.50
CA ALA A 42 -4.41 2.65 23.02
C ALA A 42 -3.85 1.60 22.06
N VAL A 43 -3.01 1.99 21.10
CA VAL A 43 -2.35 1.08 20.15
C VAL A 43 -1.39 0.14 20.87
N PHE A 44 -0.59 0.65 21.82
CA PHE A 44 0.33 -0.17 22.61
C PHE A 44 -0.40 -1.29 23.36
N HIS A 45 -1.44 -0.95 24.13
CA HIS A 45 -2.19 -1.95 24.92
C HIS A 45 -2.95 -2.93 24.04
N LEU A 46 -3.55 -2.45 22.93
CA LEU A 46 -4.19 -3.34 21.98
C LEU A 46 -3.20 -4.32 21.34
N GLY A 47 -1.97 -3.87 21.04
CA GLY A 47 -0.89 -4.74 20.59
C GLY A 47 -0.52 -5.80 21.64
N GLN A 48 -0.39 -5.41 22.91
CA GLN A 48 -0.13 -6.34 24.02
C GLN A 48 -1.22 -7.41 24.15
N GLU A 49 -2.50 -7.00 24.11
CA GLU A 49 -3.65 -7.92 24.20
C GLU A 49 -3.69 -8.93 23.05
N ARG A 50 -3.24 -8.52 21.87
CA ARG A 50 -3.19 -9.36 20.66
C ARG A 50 -1.97 -10.27 20.58
N GLY A 51 -0.98 -10.07 21.46
CA GLY A 51 0.28 -10.83 21.47
C GLY A 51 1.36 -10.28 20.53
N ASP A 52 1.12 -9.11 19.94
CA ASP A 52 1.99 -8.46 18.94
C ASP A 52 2.75 -7.25 19.54
N GLY A 53 2.57 -6.99 20.84
CA GLY A 53 3.08 -5.80 21.51
C GLY A 53 4.55 -5.91 21.94
N GLY A 54 5.36 -4.90 21.60
CA GLY A 54 6.72 -4.74 22.11
C GLY A 54 6.79 -4.28 23.57
N VAL A 55 7.90 -4.50 24.26
CA VAL A 55 8.12 -4.01 25.64
C VAL A 55 8.65 -2.58 25.62
N LEU A 56 7.96 -1.65 26.28
CA LEU A 56 8.45 -0.28 26.46
C LEU A 56 9.38 -0.19 27.67
N PHE A 57 10.64 0.19 27.44
CA PHE A 57 11.63 0.42 28.50
C PHE A 57 11.73 1.90 28.83
N GLY A 58 11.60 2.22 30.12
CA GLY A 58 11.87 3.54 30.66
C GLY A 58 13.35 3.77 30.93
N ILE A 59 13.70 4.99 31.32
CA ILE A 59 15.05 5.33 31.77
C ILE A 59 15.43 4.39 32.94
N GLY A 60 16.51 3.63 32.76
CA GLY A 60 16.95 2.61 33.73
C GLY A 60 16.48 1.18 33.43
N GLY A 61 15.86 0.92 32.26
CA GLY A 61 15.54 -0.44 31.80
C GLY A 61 14.35 -1.09 32.50
N THR A 62 13.52 -0.30 33.20
CA THR A 62 12.28 -0.79 33.81
C THR A 62 11.16 -0.77 32.79
N ALA A 63 10.34 -1.83 32.78
CA ALA A 63 9.14 -1.86 31.96
C ALA A 63 8.17 -0.76 32.43
N VAL A 64 7.68 0.06 31.50
CA VAL A 64 6.73 1.13 31.80
C VAL A 64 5.32 0.60 31.61
N ALA A 65 4.53 0.58 32.68
CA ALA A 65 3.09 0.41 32.59
C ALA A 65 2.45 1.80 32.41
N GLY A 66 2.16 2.18 31.16
CA GLY A 66 1.45 3.43 30.88
C GLY A 66 -0.05 3.34 31.15
N PRO A 67 -0.77 4.47 31.04
CA PRO A 67 -2.23 4.49 31.16
C PRO A 67 -2.88 3.59 30.11
N VAL A 68 -4.04 3.01 30.44
CA VAL A 68 -4.91 2.30 29.49
C VAL A 68 -6.07 3.24 29.16
N PRO A 69 -6.05 3.91 27.98
CA PRO A 69 -7.12 4.81 27.60
C PRO A 69 -8.43 4.06 27.38
N GLU A 70 -9.54 4.64 27.83
CA GLU A 70 -10.85 4.22 27.34
C GLU A 70 -11.01 4.62 25.86
N ILE A 71 -11.61 3.77 25.03
CA ILE A 71 -11.82 4.08 23.60
C ILE A 71 -12.69 5.33 23.43
N GLY A 72 -13.60 5.60 24.38
CA GLY A 72 -14.38 6.85 24.40
C GLY A 72 -13.50 8.10 24.53
N ALA A 73 -12.44 8.06 25.34
CA ALA A 73 -11.49 9.17 25.45
C ALA A 73 -10.71 9.39 24.15
N VAL A 74 -10.35 8.31 23.44
CA VAL A 74 -9.74 8.41 22.09
C VAL A 74 -10.73 9.06 21.12
N ALA A 75 -12.01 8.69 21.16
CA ALA A 75 -13.04 9.28 20.31
C ALA A 75 -13.22 10.78 20.60
N ASP A 76 -13.31 11.17 21.88
CA ASP A 76 -13.45 12.56 22.29
C ASP A 76 -12.24 13.41 21.87
N ALA A 77 -11.02 12.87 22.01
CA ALA A 77 -9.81 13.55 21.56
C ALA A 77 -9.75 13.69 20.04
N LEU A 78 -10.20 12.66 19.30
CA LEU A 78 -10.29 12.71 17.84
C LEU A 78 -11.35 13.72 17.37
N ASP A 79 -12.42 13.91 18.13
CA ASP A 79 -13.41 14.94 17.83
C ASP A 79 -12.91 16.36 18.17
N ALA A 80 -12.07 16.50 19.18
CA ALA A 80 -11.57 17.80 19.63
C ALA A 80 -10.54 18.44 18.68
N VAL A 81 -9.84 17.65 17.86
CA VAL A 81 -8.81 18.18 16.95
C VAL A 81 -9.40 18.96 15.77
N ARG A 82 -8.61 19.94 15.31
CA ARG A 82 -8.97 20.79 14.17
C ARG A 82 -8.74 20.06 12.85
N LEU A 83 -9.50 20.46 11.84
CA LEU A 83 -9.44 19.91 10.48
C LEU A 83 -9.05 21.02 9.50
N PRO A 84 -7.79 21.52 9.52
CA PRO A 84 -7.34 22.55 8.58
C PRO A 84 -7.22 21.98 7.16
N ASP A 85 -7.04 22.84 6.15
CA ASP A 85 -6.88 22.37 4.77
C ASP A 85 -5.52 21.66 4.57
N PRO A 86 -5.48 20.46 3.97
CA PRO A 86 -4.23 19.75 3.71
C PRO A 86 -3.48 20.35 2.51
N THR A 87 -2.14 20.22 2.53
CA THR A 87 -1.24 20.56 1.42
C THR A 87 -0.89 19.30 0.62
N GLU A 88 -0.22 19.45 -0.54
CA GLU A 88 0.27 18.29 -1.31
C GLU A 88 1.25 17.45 -0.49
N ASP A 89 2.19 18.09 0.22
CA ASP A 89 3.17 17.42 1.08
C ASP A 89 2.47 16.60 2.19
N HIS A 90 1.45 17.16 2.87
CA HIS A 90 0.68 16.41 3.87
C HIS A 90 0.02 15.15 3.30
N VAL A 91 -0.48 15.23 2.05
CA VAL A 91 -1.17 14.10 1.40
C VAL A 91 -0.20 13.00 1.00
N VAL A 92 0.93 13.32 0.37
CA VAL A 92 1.91 12.29 -0.01
C VAL A 92 2.56 11.63 1.19
N GLU A 93 2.87 12.40 2.24
CA GLU A 93 3.43 11.86 3.47
C GLU A 93 2.43 10.96 4.22
N ALA A 94 1.14 11.31 4.20
CA ALA A 94 0.10 10.45 4.75
C ALA A 94 -0.07 9.15 3.95
N LEU A 95 0.03 9.21 2.62
CA LEU A 95 0.03 8.02 1.77
C LEU A 95 1.26 7.13 2.03
N GLU A 96 2.44 7.72 2.17
CA GLU A 96 3.67 7.01 2.54
C GLU A 96 3.49 6.25 3.85
N GLN A 97 3.05 6.90 4.94
CA GLN A 97 2.83 6.22 6.21
C GLN A 97 1.73 5.15 6.15
N THR A 98 0.75 5.35 5.28
CA THR A 98 -0.30 4.35 5.03
C THR A 98 0.24 3.14 4.28
N ALA A 99 1.17 3.32 3.34
CA ALA A 99 1.82 2.22 2.63
C ALA A 99 2.85 1.50 3.50
N GLU A 100 3.64 2.23 4.31
CA GLU A 100 4.65 1.66 5.20
C GLU A 100 4.06 0.70 6.23
N SER A 101 2.83 0.95 6.68
CA SER A 101 2.10 0.07 7.60
C SER A 101 1.46 -1.15 6.93
N ALA A 102 1.64 -1.36 5.62
CA ALA A 102 1.10 -2.49 4.87
C ALA A 102 2.10 -3.66 4.86
N LEU A 103 2.25 -4.30 6.03
CA LEU A 103 3.21 -5.39 6.25
C LEU A 103 2.47 -6.73 6.24
N TRP A 104 2.49 -7.41 5.10
CA TRP A 104 1.66 -8.61 4.87
C TRP A 104 2.20 -9.90 5.46
N TRP A 105 3.42 -9.87 6.03
CA TRP A 105 4.11 -11.00 6.65
C TRP A 105 3.95 -11.05 8.16
N GLN A 106 3.13 -10.16 8.74
CA GLN A 106 2.85 -10.08 10.16
C GLN A 106 1.35 -9.80 10.40
N PRO A 107 0.85 -9.90 11.64
CA PRO A 107 -0.51 -9.54 11.97
C PRO A 107 -0.86 -8.08 11.61
N ALA A 108 -2.14 -7.81 11.36
CA ALA A 108 -2.63 -6.46 11.07
C ALA A 108 -2.20 -5.45 12.14
N ASP A 109 -1.75 -4.26 11.73
CA ASP A 109 -1.27 -3.22 12.64
C ASP A 109 -2.30 -2.91 13.74
N ALA A 110 -1.84 -2.73 14.97
CA ALA A 110 -2.73 -2.45 16.10
C ALA A 110 -3.52 -1.15 15.92
N SER A 111 -2.98 -0.18 15.17
CA SER A 111 -3.71 1.03 14.80
C SER A 111 -4.88 0.74 13.87
N ASP A 112 -4.75 -0.19 12.92
CA ASP A 112 -5.84 -0.53 12.01
C ASP A 112 -6.99 -1.21 12.77
N ALA A 113 -6.65 -2.09 13.72
CA ALA A 113 -7.64 -2.71 14.61
C ALA A 113 -8.30 -1.69 15.55
N LEU A 114 -7.56 -0.68 16.03
CA LEU A 114 -8.12 0.43 16.79
C LEU A 114 -9.11 1.24 15.93
N LEU A 115 -8.76 1.53 14.68
CA LEU A 115 -9.60 2.29 13.75
C LEU A 115 -10.86 1.54 13.31
N GLU A 116 -10.91 0.22 13.46
CA GLU A 116 -12.09 -0.61 13.20
C GLU A 116 -13.13 -0.56 14.34
N ARG A 117 -12.76 -0.02 15.52
CA ARG A 117 -13.62 0.00 16.69
C ARG A 117 -14.91 0.80 16.44
N PRO A 118 -16.11 0.22 16.65
CA PRO A 118 -17.38 0.89 16.38
C PRO A 118 -17.55 2.23 17.09
N GLU A 119 -16.94 2.37 18.27
CA GLU A 119 -16.94 3.59 19.08
C GLU A 119 -16.28 4.77 18.38
N LEU A 120 -15.33 4.52 17.46
CA LEU A 120 -14.69 5.56 16.64
C LEU A 120 -15.48 5.87 15.36
N GLY A 121 -16.54 5.12 15.04
CA GLY A 121 -17.21 5.19 13.73
C GLY A 121 -17.86 6.54 13.41
N SER A 122 -18.36 7.29 14.41
CA SER A 122 -18.92 8.64 14.19
C SER A 122 -17.84 9.67 13.88
N VAL A 123 -16.77 9.68 14.68
CA VAL A 123 -15.64 10.62 14.57
C VAL A 123 -14.80 10.34 13.33
N LEU A 124 -14.56 9.07 12.98
CA LEU A 124 -13.90 8.70 11.73
C LEU A 124 -14.70 9.11 10.49
N ARG A 125 -16.04 9.08 10.56
CA ARG A 125 -16.89 9.60 9.48
C ARG A 125 -16.72 11.11 9.29
N ARG A 126 -16.61 11.87 10.37
CA ARG A 126 -16.32 13.32 10.29
C ARG A 126 -14.95 13.56 9.63
N VAL A 127 -13.92 12.83 10.03
CA VAL A 127 -12.58 12.94 9.43
C VAL A 127 -12.62 12.54 7.96
N ALA A 128 -13.21 11.40 7.61
CA ALA A 128 -13.31 10.93 6.23
C ALA A 128 -14.11 11.90 5.33
N GLN A 129 -15.15 12.56 5.84
CA GLN A 129 -15.87 13.61 5.13
C GLN A 129 -14.99 14.83 4.85
N TRP A 130 -14.15 15.24 5.81
CA TRP A 130 -13.17 16.30 5.60
C TRP A 130 -12.11 15.91 4.57
N VAL A 131 -11.56 14.70 4.66
CA VAL A 131 -10.58 14.17 3.69
C VAL A 131 -11.18 14.13 2.28
N ALA A 132 -12.36 13.51 2.12
CA ALA A 132 -13.04 13.44 0.83
C ALA A 132 -13.50 14.82 0.32
N GLY A 133 -13.71 15.80 1.20
CA GLY A 133 -14.07 17.17 0.83
C GLY A 133 -12.90 18.02 0.34
N SER A 134 -11.65 17.61 0.57
CA SER A 134 -10.46 18.39 0.21
C SER A 134 -10.16 18.33 -1.29
N GLU A 135 -9.97 19.49 -1.91
CA GLU A 135 -9.60 19.60 -3.32
C GLU A 135 -8.25 18.96 -3.64
N VAL A 136 -7.24 19.12 -2.76
CA VAL A 136 -5.90 18.53 -2.94
C VAL A 136 -5.99 17.01 -2.96
N VAL A 137 -6.71 16.48 -1.98
CA VAL A 137 -6.95 15.05 -1.85
C VAL A 137 -7.69 14.57 -3.10
N GLN A 138 -8.71 15.30 -3.57
CA GLN A 138 -9.49 14.94 -4.76
C GLN A 138 -8.66 14.72 -6.05
N ARG A 139 -7.48 15.34 -6.16
CA ARG A 139 -6.55 15.15 -7.29
C ARG A 139 -5.93 13.76 -7.36
N LEU A 140 -5.88 13.02 -6.25
CA LEU A 140 -5.44 11.62 -6.26
C LEU A 140 -6.32 10.74 -7.16
N TRP A 141 -7.55 11.18 -7.44
CA TRP A 141 -8.52 10.44 -8.26
C TRP A 141 -8.81 11.08 -9.61
N SER A 142 -8.13 12.17 -9.98
CA SER A 142 -8.17 12.68 -11.35
C SER A 142 -7.27 11.81 -12.23
N VAL A 143 -7.64 10.53 -12.37
CA VAL A 143 -6.96 9.60 -13.27
C VAL A 143 -7.35 9.98 -14.69
N GLU A 144 -6.57 10.85 -15.32
CA GLU A 144 -6.54 10.85 -16.77
C GLU A 144 -5.82 9.57 -17.19
N GLN A 145 -6.54 8.66 -17.86
CA GLN A 145 -5.97 7.41 -18.39
C GLN A 145 -4.77 7.67 -19.32
N ASP A 146 -4.72 8.85 -19.94
CA ASP A 146 -3.64 9.37 -20.79
C ASP A 146 -2.69 10.33 -20.06
N GLY A 147 -2.81 10.45 -18.73
CA GLY A 147 -1.96 11.29 -17.91
C GLY A 147 -0.50 10.88 -17.98
N ALA A 148 0.41 11.83 -17.77
CA ALA A 148 1.84 11.55 -17.72
C ALA A 148 2.13 10.45 -16.68
N ARG A 149 3.04 9.54 -17.02
CA ARG A 149 3.50 8.44 -16.15
C ARG A 149 5.01 8.50 -16.04
N TRP A 150 5.53 7.87 -14.99
CA TRP A 150 6.97 7.79 -14.73
C TRP A 150 7.37 6.40 -14.30
N VAL A 151 8.60 6.02 -14.63
CA VAL A 151 9.31 4.90 -14.00
C VAL A 151 10.19 5.47 -12.89
N VAL A 152 10.15 4.84 -11.72
CA VAL A 152 11.03 5.12 -10.59
C VAL A 152 11.94 3.91 -10.40
N THR A 153 13.24 4.12 -10.32
CA THR A 153 14.25 3.09 -10.01
C THR A 153 15.05 3.57 -8.82
N PHE A 154 15.12 2.77 -7.76
CA PHE A 154 15.90 3.12 -6.57
C PHE A 154 17.34 2.61 -6.72
N ASP A 155 18.32 3.29 -6.10
CA ASP A 155 19.74 2.92 -6.24
C ASP A 155 20.05 1.49 -5.76
N ASP A 156 19.36 1.02 -4.71
CA ASP A 156 19.53 -0.35 -4.19
C ASP A 156 18.98 -1.44 -5.14
N ASP A 157 18.19 -1.07 -6.16
CA ASP A 157 17.76 -2.01 -7.21
C ASP A 157 18.94 -2.46 -8.09
N ASP A 158 20.08 -1.75 -8.06
CA ASP A 158 21.28 -2.05 -8.85
C ASP A 158 22.37 -2.82 -8.04
N ASP A 159 22.26 -2.88 -6.71
CA ASP A 159 23.33 -3.35 -5.80
C ASP A 159 23.38 -4.88 -5.57
N GLY A 160 23.30 -5.67 -6.65
CA GLY A 160 24.10 -6.91 -6.71
C GLY A 160 23.46 -8.20 -7.21
N ALA A 161 22.15 -8.27 -7.46
CA ALA A 161 21.53 -9.46 -8.07
C ALA A 161 21.28 -9.34 -9.59
N GLY A 162 21.29 -8.12 -10.12
CA GLY A 162 20.87 -7.80 -11.49
C GLY A 162 21.87 -7.00 -12.33
N ALA A 163 22.88 -6.37 -11.74
CA ALA A 163 23.89 -5.59 -12.46
C ALA A 163 24.61 -6.47 -13.51
N GLY A 164 24.23 -6.32 -14.78
CA GLY A 164 24.77 -7.07 -15.93
C GLY A 164 23.98 -8.30 -16.37
N ARG A 165 22.86 -8.65 -15.73
CA ARG A 165 21.97 -9.71 -16.22
C ARG A 165 21.10 -9.17 -17.36
N ALA A 166 21.13 -9.84 -18.52
CA ALA A 166 20.21 -9.50 -19.60
C ALA A 166 18.77 -9.63 -19.11
N ARG A 167 17.99 -8.55 -19.28
CA ARG A 167 16.58 -8.53 -18.93
C ARG A 167 15.85 -9.59 -19.77
N PRO A 168 15.18 -10.58 -19.16
CA PRO A 168 14.47 -11.60 -19.92
C PRO A 168 13.27 -10.98 -20.63
N VAL A 169 12.82 -11.65 -21.70
CA VAL A 169 11.58 -11.31 -22.40
C VAL A 169 10.42 -11.43 -21.41
N VAL A 170 9.52 -10.45 -21.39
CA VAL A 170 8.45 -10.36 -20.38
C VAL A 170 7.58 -11.61 -20.36
N SER A 171 7.25 -12.15 -21.54
CA SER A 171 6.40 -13.35 -21.66
C SER A 171 7.06 -14.62 -21.08
N ASP A 172 8.38 -14.75 -21.18
CA ASP A 172 9.13 -15.87 -20.60
C ASP A 172 9.23 -15.73 -19.09
N ALA A 173 9.45 -14.52 -18.58
CA ALA A 173 9.50 -14.23 -17.15
C ALA A 173 8.15 -14.52 -16.47
N LEU A 174 7.05 -14.08 -17.07
CA LEU A 174 5.70 -14.35 -16.57
C LEU A 174 5.38 -15.85 -16.54
N ARG A 175 5.76 -16.59 -17.59
CA ARG A 175 5.57 -18.04 -17.63
C ARG A 175 6.42 -18.75 -16.59
N GLY A 176 7.70 -18.38 -16.48
CA GLY A 176 8.61 -18.92 -15.48
C GLY A 176 8.09 -18.74 -14.06
N TRP A 177 7.67 -17.51 -13.73
CA TRP A 177 7.05 -17.19 -12.44
C TRP A 177 5.79 -18.03 -12.15
N ALA A 178 4.89 -18.16 -13.13
CA ALA A 178 3.68 -18.95 -12.94
C ALA A 178 4.00 -20.45 -12.74
N ASP A 179 4.99 -20.96 -13.45
CA ASP A 179 5.46 -22.35 -13.29
C ASP A 179 6.19 -22.59 -11.97
N ASP A 180 6.96 -21.61 -11.49
CA ASP A 180 7.58 -21.62 -10.15
C ASP A 180 6.50 -21.67 -9.06
N LEU A 181 5.49 -20.79 -9.13
CA LEU A 181 4.39 -20.81 -8.15
C LEU A 181 3.62 -22.13 -8.15
N ARG A 182 3.37 -22.74 -9.31
CA ARG A 182 2.75 -24.07 -9.39
C ARG A 182 3.62 -25.15 -8.75
N ARG A 183 4.94 -25.08 -8.95
CA ARG A 183 5.89 -25.99 -8.31
C ARG A 183 5.90 -25.81 -6.80
N ASP A 184 5.95 -24.59 -6.31
CA ASP A 184 5.95 -24.26 -4.88
C ASP A 184 4.65 -24.73 -4.22
N ALA A 185 3.50 -24.45 -4.85
CA ALA A 185 2.20 -24.90 -4.35
C ALA A 185 2.10 -26.44 -4.30
N ALA A 186 2.65 -27.14 -5.30
CA ALA A 186 2.68 -28.61 -5.35
C ALA A 186 3.67 -29.23 -4.35
N ALA A 187 4.80 -28.56 -4.10
CA ALA A 187 5.76 -28.96 -3.07
C ALA A 187 5.17 -28.79 -1.66
N GLY A 188 4.34 -27.76 -1.48
CA GLY A 188 3.70 -27.42 -0.22
C GLY A 188 4.64 -26.64 0.72
N THR A 189 4.04 -25.99 1.71
CA THR A 189 4.73 -25.30 2.79
C THR A 189 4.51 -26.01 4.12
N ASP A 190 5.38 -25.77 5.10
CA ASP A 190 5.19 -26.20 6.49
C ASP A 190 4.07 -25.42 7.22
N GLY A 191 3.52 -24.40 6.56
CA GLY A 191 2.43 -23.55 7.07
C GLY A 191 2.85 -22.54 8.14
N ARG A 192 4.16 -22.41 8.40
CA ARG A 192 4.73 -21.54 9.45
C ARG A 192 5.86 -20.64 8.94
N THR A 193 6.41 -20.96 7.78
CA THR A 193 7.49 -20.21 7.16
C THR A 193 6.91 -19.03 6.37
N SER A 194 7.38 -17.83 6.70
CA SER A 194 7.13 -16.62 5.92
C SER A 194 7.98 -16.60 4.64
N GLY A 195 7.54 -15.87 3.62
CA GLY A 195 8.27 -15.77 2.36
C GLY A 195 7.72 -14.68 1.45
N ALA A 196 7.52 -15.02 0.18
CA ALA A 196 6.93 -14.08 -0.77
C ALA A 196 5.44 -13.88 -0.45
N TRP A 197 5.05 -12.65 -0.11
CA TRP A 197 3.68 -12.27 0.27
C TRP A 197 2.99 -11.37 -0.77
N TRP A 198 3.74 -10.81 -1.72
CA TRP A 198 3.19 -9.89 -2.72
C TRP A 198 2.37 -10.62 -3.79
N THR A 199 1.52 -9.84 -4.44
CA THR A 199 0.66 -10.23 -5.57
C THR A 199 1.01 -9.47 -6.86
N THR A 200 1.95 -8.54 -6.79
CA THR A 200 2.42 -7.77 -7.94
C THR A 200 2.99 -8.68 -9.04
N PRO A 201 2.91 -8.24 -10.31
CA PRO A 201 3.63 -8.91 -11.38
C PRO A 201 5.15 -8.97 -11.09
N PRO A 202 5.83 -10.07 -11.47
CA PRO A 202 7.21 -10.33 -11.06
C PRO A 202 8.23 -9.43 -11.78
N TRP A 203 9.48 -9.48 -11.32
CA TRP A 203 10.60 -9.03 -12.14
C TRP A 203 10.65 -9.84 -13.47
N PRO A 204 10.98 -9.23 -14.62
CA PRO A 204 11.50 -7.89 -14.80
C PRO A 204 10.44 -6.90 -15.28
N LEU A 205 9.17 -6.98 -14.88
CA LEU A 205 8.15 -6.12 -15.50
C LEU A 205 8.37 -4.63 -15.12
N VAL A 206 8.18 -3.72 -16.08
CA VAL A 206 8.25 -2.27 -15.78
C VAL A 206 7.03 -1.87 -14.98
N GLN A 207 7.23 -1.18 -13.87
CA GLN A 207 6.19 -0.43 -13.19
C GLN A 207 6.21 1.04 -13.65
N THR A 208 5.04 1.59 -13.92
CA THR A 208 4.83 3.02 -14.13
C THR A 208 3.82 3.56 -13.12
N THR A 209 3.94 4.82 -12.74
CA THR A 209 3.05 5.48 -11.76
C THR A 209 2.74 6.91 -12.21
N GLY A 210 1.61 7.47 -11.81
CA GLY A 210 1.31 8.89 -11.98
C GLY A 210 1.94 9.78 -10.90
N ALA A 211 1.85 11.10 -11.13
CA ALA A 211 2.24 12.17 -10.22
C ALA A 211 1.07 13.17 -10.06
N PRO A 212 -0.02 12.77 -9.38
CA PRO A 212 -1.22 13.61 -9.24
C PRO A 212 -0.98 14.89 -8.42
N LEU A 213 0.14 14.95 -7.69
CA LEU A 213 0.57 16.05 -6.84
C LEU A 213 1.91 16.56 -7.38
N ALA A 214 1.85 17.56 -8.26
CA ALA A 214 2.97 17.95 -9.12
C ALA A 214 4.22 18.37 -8.34
N SER A 215 4.08 18.94 -7.13
CA SER A 215 5.25 19.33 -6.32
C SER A 215 6.00 18.15 -5.69
N SER A 216 5.36 16.99 -5.62
CA SER A 216 5.87 15.82 -4.90
C SER A 216 6.43 14.74 -5.82
N GLY A 217 6.23 14.84 -7.13
CA GLY A 217 6.65 13.83 -8.09
C GLY A 217 5.77 12.57 -8.07
N PRO A 218 6.22 11.46 -8.69
CA PRO A 218 5.42 10.26 -8.83
C PRO A 218 5.19 9.53 -7.50
N LEU A 219 4.00 8.93 -7.32
CA LEU A 219 3.63 8.26 -6.06
C LEU A 219 4.57 7.12 -5.67
N ALA A 220 5.21 6.45 -6.63
CA ALA A 220 6.19 5.39 -6.35
C ALA A 220 7.47 5.85 -5.64
N LEU A 221 7.72 7.16 -5.52
CA LEU A 221 8.76 7.67 -4.61
C LEU A 221 8.35 7.53 -3.13
N TRP A 222 7.04 7.61 -2.85
CA TRP A 222 6.51 7.80 -1.50
C TRP A 222 5.79 6.55 -0.97
N ALA A 223 4.82 6.05 -1.72
CA ALA A 223 3.88 5.04 -1.24
C ALA A 223 4.32 3.62 -1.64
N VAL A 224 5.54 3.25 -1.27
CA VAL A 224 6.06 1.89 -1.41
C VAL A 224 5.65 1.11 -0.15
N GLU A 225 4.94 -0.01 -0.32
CA GLU A 225 4.65 -0.89 0.82
C GLU A 225 5.92 -1.59 1.29
N ASP A 226 6.11 -1.70 2.62
CA ASP A 226 7.29 -2.35 3.25
C ASP A 226 8.61 -1.79 2.68
N SER A 227 8.75 -0.45 2.70
CA SER A 227 9.90 0.20 2.09
C SER A 227 11.20 -0.07 2.89
N PHE A 228 12.35 0.03 2.22
CA PHE A 228 13.66 -0.13 2.84
C PHE A 228 14.31 1.22 3.20
N GLY A 229 13.51 2.29 3.24
CA GLY A 229 13.99 3.63 3.56
C GLY A 229 14.89 4.25 2.48
N GLN A 230 14.63 3.92 1.20
CA GLN A 230 15.41 4.39 0.05
C GLN A 230 15.53 5.92 0.05
N GLN A 231 16.69 6.45 -0.34
CA GLN A 231 16.98 7.90 -0.28
C GLN A 231 17.35 8.52 -1.62
N HIS A 232 17.54 7.67 -2.63
CA HIS A 232 17.98 8.04 -3.96
C HIS A 232 17.19 7.27 -5.01
N ALA A 233 16.75 7.96 -6.06
CA ALA A 233 16.02 7.36 -7.16
C ALA A 233 16.33 8.05 -8.49
N LEU A 234 16.25 7.29 -9.58
CA LEU A 234 16.13 7.79 -10.94
C LEU A 234 14.65 7.80 -11.34
N VAL A 235 14.18 8.95 -11.80
CA VAL A 235 12.79 9.14 -12.22
C VAL A 235 12.76 9.50 -13.70
N ALA A 236 12.23 8.62 -14.54
CA ALA A 236 12.15 8.81 -15.97
C ALA A 236 10.70 8.97 -16.43
N PRO A 237 10.35 10.03 -17.19
CA PRO A 237 9.05 10.11 -17.84
C PRO A 237 8.83 8.89 -18.74
N ALA A 238 7.63 8.33 -18.73
CA ALA A 238 7.27 7.14 -19.48
C ALA A 238 6.05 7.43 -20.36
N SER A 239 6.15 7.06 -21.63
CA SER A 239 5.06 7.19 -22.58
C SER A 239 4.74 5.83 -23.21
N PRO A 240 3.48 5.55 -23.56
CA PRO A 240 3.13 4.22 -24.02
C PRO A 240 3.81 3.78 -25.32
N GLY A 241 4.13 4.71 -26.23
CA GLY A 241 4.63 4.43 -27.58
C GLY A 241 3.64 3.69 -28.50
N ARG A 242 2.52 3.20 -27.97
CA ARG A 242 1.45 2.46 -28.65
C ARG A 242 0.14 2.56 -27.89
N THR A 243 -0.97 2.22 -28.53
CA THR A 243 -2.25 2.00 -27.84
C THR A 243 -2.16 0.76 -26.94
N LEU A 244 -2.68 0.86 -25.72
CA LEU A 244 -2.63 -0.18 -24.70
C LEU A 244 -4.03 -0.73 -24.39
N ARG A 245 -4.10 -2.04 -24.18
CA ARG A 245 -5.23 -2.69 -23.50
C ARG A 245 -4.93 -2.69 -22.01
N VAL A 246 -5.68 -1.92 -21.22
CA VAL A 246 -5.42 -1.75 -19.78
C VAL A 246 -6.46 -2.50 -18.97
N CYS A 247 -6.01 -3.38 -18.08
CA CYS A 247 -6.82 -3.98 -17.02
C CYS A 247 -6.81 -3.02 -15.83
N ILE A 248 -7.91 -2.32 -15.60
CA ILE A 248 -8.03 -1.37 -14.48
C ILE A 248 -8.63 -2.10 -13.29
N VAL A 249 -8.02 -1.94 -12.14
CA VAL A 249 -8.54 -2.40 -10.84
C VAL A 249 -8.83 -1.15 -10.01
N ASP A 250 -10.10 -0.81 -9.86
CA ASP A 250 -10.56 0.35 -9.08
C ASP A 250 -11.23 -0.05 -7.74
N GLY A 251 -11.34 -1.35 -7.47
CA GLY A 251 -11.91 -1.86 -6.23
C GLY A 251 -11.83 -3.38 -6.08
N PRO A 252 -12.39 -3.91 -4.97
CA PRO A 252 -12.32 -5.33 -4.65
C PRO A 252 -13.06 -6.21 -5.67
N GLU A 253 -14.15 -5.72 -6.28
CA GLU A 253 -14.89 -6.46 -7.29
C GLU A 253 -14.08 -6.66 -8.58
N ASP A 254 -13.35 -5.63 -9.01
CA ASP A 254 -12.46 -5.71 -10.18
C ASP A 254 -11.33 -6.71 -9.91
N TRP A 255 -10.71 -6.63 -8.73
CA TRP A 255 -9.66 -7.55 -8.32
C TRP A 255 -10.15 -8.99 -8.27
N ALA A 256 -11.32 -9.22 -7.64
CA ALA A 256 -11.98 -10.52 -7.59
C ALA A 256 -12.29 -11.06 -9.00
N ALA A 257 -12.74 -10.20 -9.92
CA ALA A 257 -13.02 -10.59 -11.30
C ALA A 257 -11.76 -11.05 -12.05
N VAL A 258 -10.63 -10.35 -11.87
CA VAL A 258 -9.34 -10.75 -12.45
C VAL A 258 -8.89 -12.09 -11.87
N CYS A 259 -8.93 -12.25 -10.54
CA CYS A 259 -8.57 -13.50 -9.87
C CYS A 259 -9.45 -14.67 -10.31
N ARG A 260 -10.77 -14.46 -10.42
CA ARG A 260 -11.72 -15.50 -10.84
C ARG A 260 -11.52 -15.94 -12.27
N ARG A 261 -11.14 -15.01 -13.16
CA ARG A 261 -10.99 -15.30 -14.59
C ARG A 261 -9.65 -15.97 -14.91
N TRP A 262 -8.58 -15.59 -14.20
CA TRP A 262 -7.25 -16.16 -14.38
C TRP A 262 -6.65 -16.58 -13.03
N PRO A 263 -7.21 -17.59 -12.35
CA PRO A 263 -6.74 -18.00 -11.04
C PRO A 263 -5.41 -18.75 -11.15
N LEU A 264 -4.49 -18.41 -10.25
CA LEU A 264 -3.31 -19.20 -9.92
C LEU A 264 -3.37 -19.55 -8.44
N ASP A 265 -3.52 -20.84 -8.12
CA ASP A 265 -3.58 -21.33 -6.75
C ASP A 265 -2.23 -21.14 -6.04
N VAL A 266 -2.27 -20.47 -4.89
CA VAL A 266 -1.11 -20.21 -4.03
C VAL A 266 -1.30 -20.76 -2.61
N THR A 267 -2.33 -21.57 -2.39
CA THR A 267 -2.70 -22.13 -1.07
C THR A 267 -1.57 -22.97 -0.47
N GLY A 268 -0.81 -23.68 -1.32
CA GLY A 268 0.35 -24.47 -0.91
C GLY A 268 1.65 -23.66 -0.68
N THR A 269 1.62 -22.34 -0.82
CA THR A 269 2.83 -21.48 -0.72
C THR A 269 2.91 -20.75 0.62
N THR A 270 4.03 -20.08 0.89
CA THR A 270 4.20 -19.23 2.10
C THR A 270 3.15 -18.13 2.23
N ARG A 271 2.53 -17.69 1.11
CA ARG A 271 1.45 -16.68 1.10
C ARG A 271 0.29 -17.06 2.00
N ARG A 272 -0.07 -18.35 2.09
CA ARG A 272 -1.16 -18.78 2.97
C ARG A 272 -0.86 -18.45 4.44
N HIS A 273 0.40 -18.61 4.87
CA HIS A 273 0.81 -18.28 6.22
C HIS A 273 0.76 -16.77 6.45
N ASP A 274 1.46 -16.02 5.59
CA ASP A 274 1.58 -14.56 5.70
C ASP A 274 0.21 -13.87 5.64
N TRP A 275 -0.63 -14.22 4.66
CA TRP A 275 -1.98 -13.65 4.53
C TRP A 275 -2.93 -14.12 5.62
N GLY A 276 -2.74 -15.35 6.13
CA GLY A 276 -3.46 -15.83 7.31
C GLY A 276 -3.16 -14.99 8.54
N LEU A 277 -1.89 -14.60 8.76
CA LEU A 277 -1.50 -13.68 9.83
C LEU A 277 -2.09 -12.28 9.59
N ALA A 278 -1.88 -11.72 8.41
CA ALA A 278 -2.26 -10.34 8.10
C ALA A 278 -3.78 -10.11 8.09
N THR A 279 -4.57 -11.12 7.71
CA THR A 279 -6.03 -10.97 7.53
C THR A 279 -6.88 -11.75 8.53
N GLY A 280 -6.28 -12.69 9.28
CA GLY A 280 -7.00 -13.61 10.16
C GLY A 280 -7.81 -14.69 9.44
N ARG A 281 -7.76 -14.76 8.11
CA ARG A 281 -8.46 -15.79 7.32
C ARG A 281 -7.60 -17.02 7.09
N ASP A 282 -8.13 -18.19 7.42
CA ASP A 282 -7.64 -19.47 6.90
C ASP A 282 -8.50 -19.92 5.70
N GLY A 283 -7.90 -20.65 4.76
CA GLY A 283 -8.58 -21.19 3.59
C GLY A 283 -7.76 -21.09 2.31
N ASP A 284 -8.44 -21.29 1.18
CA ASP A 284 -7.81 -21.33 -0.13
C ASP A 284 -7.57 -19.90 -0.65
N TRP A 285 -6.45 -19.76 -1.35
CA TRP A 285 -5.92 -18.48 -1.80
C TRP A 285 -5.48 -18.54 -3.27
N VAL A 286 -5.81 -17.50 -4.02
CA VAL A 286 -5.36 -17.34 -5.41
C VAL A 286 -4.72 -15.98 -5.64
N VAL A 287 -3.90 -15.90 -6.69
CA VAL A 287 -3.49 -14.65 -7.33
C VAL A 287 -3.89 -14.68 -8.81
N PRO A 288 -3.91 -13.54 -9.50
CA PRO A 288 -3.98 -13.53 -10.96
C PRO A 288 -2.76 -14.24 -11.59
N ASP A 289 -3.01 -15.17 -12.51
CA ASP A 289 -1.98 -15.67 -13.43
C ASP A 289 -1.64 -14.54 -14.42
N TRP A 290 -0.63 -13.75 -14.09
CA TRP A 290 -0.17 -12.63 -14.91
C TRP A 290 0.22 -13.04 -16.33
N SER A 291 0.68 -14.29 -16.54
CA SER A 291 0.97 -14.82 -17.88
C SER A 291 -0.29 -15.02 -18.72
N ALA A 292 -1.42 -15.31 -18.08
CA ALA A 292 -2.71 -15.44 -18.73
C ALA A 292 -3.37 -14.07 -18.95
N VAL A 293 -3.28 -13.16 -17.97
CA VAL A 293 -3.74 -11.76 -18.08
C VAL A 293 -3.04 -11.06 -19.26
N ALA A 294 -1.73 -11.27 -19.43
CA ALA A 294 -0.92 -10.69 -20.51
C ALA A 294 -1.40 -11.04 -21.94
N ARG A 295 -2.23 -12.08 -22.10
CA ARG A 295 -2.80 -12.44 -23.41
C ARG A 295 -3.86 -11.43 -23.85
N GLU A 296 -4.55 -10.83 -22.88
CA GLU A 296 -5.68 -9.93 -23.13
C GLU A 296 -5.35 -8.47 -22.83
N TYR A 297 -4.41 -8.22 -21.93
CA TYR A 297 -4.03 -6.89 -21.50
C TYR A 297 -2.53 -6.67 -21.64
N ASP A 298 -2.18 -5.45 -21.99
CA ASP A 298 -0.81 -5.00 -22.10
C ASP A 298 -0.29 -4.46 -20.78
N VAL A 299 -1.18 -3.91 -19.96
CA VAL A 299 -0.91 -3.28 -18.66
C VAL A 299 -2.02 -3.67 -17.68
N VAL A 300 -1.64 -3.91 -16.42
CA VAL A 300 -2.57 -3.92 -15.28
C VAL A 300 -2.31 -2.68 -14.43
N HIS A 301 -3.35 -1.91 -14.13
CA HIS A 301 -3.27 -0.66 -13.37
C HIS A 301 -4.16 -0.75 -12.14
N LEU A 302 -3.54 -0.68 -10.97
CA LEU A 302 -4.24 -0.50 -9.70
C LEU A 302 -4.35 1.00 -9.43
N THR A 303 -5.57 1.53 -9.39
CA THR A 303 -5.77 2.97 -9.11
C THR A 303 -5.51 3.28 -7.63
N VAL A 304 -5.36 4.55 -7.26
CA VAL A 304 -5.30 4.95 -5.84
C VAL A 304 -6.56 4.50 -5.08
N ALA A 305 -7.73 4.61 -5.71
CA ALA A 305 -8.98 4.18 -5.07
C ALA A 305 -9.06 2.66 -4.92
N GLY A 306 -8.65 1.91 -5.95
CA GLY A 306 -8.54 0.47 -5.90
C GLY A 306 -7.62 0.01 -4.78
N TRP A 307 -6.47 0.67 -4.62
CA TRP A 307 -5.57 0.40 -3.51
C TRP A 307 -6.23 0.67 -2.15
N LEU A 308 -6.80 1.86 -1.92
CA LEU A 308 -7.42 2.21 -0.63
C LEU A 308 -8.60 1.30 -0.24
N ARG A 309 -9.39 0.86 -1.23
CA ARG A 309 -10.57 -0.01 -1.02
C ARG A 309 -10.21 -1.47 -0.82
N THR A 310 -9.07 -1.92 -1.34
CA THR A 310 -8.79 -3.36 -1.53
C THR A 310 -7.57 -3.83 -0.75
N SER A 311 -6.51 -3.00 -0.66
CA SER A 311 -5.34 -3.33 0.14
C SER A 311 -5.75 -3.40 1.62
N GLY A 312 -5.29 -4.43 2.32
CA GLY A 312 -5.61 -4.66 3.74
C GLY A 312 -6.88 -5.44 4.01
N ALA A 313 -7.63 -5.80 2.98
CA ALA A 313 -8.85 -6.57 3.13
C ALA A 313 -8.74 -7.94 2.43
N VAL A 314 -9.49 -8.91 2.95
CA VAL A 314 -9.76 -10.16 2.23
C VAL A 314 -10.69 -9.84 1.07
N VAL A 315 -10.28 -10.19 -0.15
CA VAL A 315 -11.12 -10.12 -1.34
C VAL A 315 -11.69 -11.50 -1.63
N ALA A 316 -12.99 -11.68 -1.42
CA ALA A 316 -13.67 -12.92 -1.76
C ALA A 316 -13.70 -13.09 -3.30
N VAL A 317 -13.14 -14.20 -3.79
CA VAL A 317 -13.15 -14.56 -5.21
C VAL A 317 -14.35 -15.44 -5.52
N ASP A 318 -14.63 -16.40 -4.64
CA ASP A 318 -15.83 -17.24 -4.63
C ASP A 318 -16.14 -17.68 -3.19
N ASP A 319 -17.02 -18.67 -3.03
CA ASP A 319 -17.48 -19.14 -1.70
C ASP A 319 -16.36 -19.73 -0.83
N THR A 320 -15.27 -20.23 -1.42
CA THR A 320 -14.19 -20.94 -0.71
C THR A 320 -12.83 -20.28 -0.87
N THR A 321 -12.66 -19.41 -1.87
CA THR A 321 -11.38 -18.87 -2.30
C THR A 321 -11.32 -17.36 -2.13
N ALA A 322 -10.19 -16.85 -1.68
CA ALA A 322 -9.95 -15.42 -1.56
C ALA A 322 -8.61 -15.00 -2.19
N SER A 323 -8.40 -13.70 -2.27
CA SER A 323 -7.13 -13.05 -2.62
C SER A 323 -6.93 -11.83 -1.72
N VAL A 324 -5.73 -11.26 -1.74
CA VAL A 324 -5.43 -9.92 -1.23
C VAL A 324 -4.79 -9.07 -2.33
N VAL A 325 -4.84 -7.76 -2.19
CA VAL A 325 -3.94 -6.84 -2.91
C VAL A 325 -2.78 -6.53 -1.98
N ALA A 326 -1.59 -7.02 -2.33
CA ALA A 326 -0.39 -6.90 -1.51
C ALA A 326 0.85 -6.60 -2.37
N GLY A 327 1.65 -5.63 -1.95
CA GLY A 327 2.93 -5.22 -2.55
C GLY A 327 2.80 -4.11 -3.58
N TRP A 328 1.63 -3.51 -3.72
CA TRP A 328 1.35 -2.53 -4.77
C TRP A 328 1.52 -1.10 -4.24
N THR A 329 2.27 -0.27 -4.98
CA THR A 329 2.17 1.18 -4.83
C THR A 329 0.80 1.65 -5.35
N PRO A 330 0.10 2.57 -4.66
CA PRO A 330 -1.09 3.23 -5.19
C PRO A 330 -0.81 3.86 -6.56
N ASP A 331 -1.74 3.69 -7.52
CA ASP A 331 -1.58 4.15 -8.91
C ASP A 331 -0.52 3.41 -9.77
N SER A 332 0.01 2.28 -9.29
CA SER A 332 0.98 1.51 -10.06
C SER A 332 0.35 0.76 -11.24
N ALA A 333 1.03 0.83 -12.37
CA ALA A 333 0.68 0.19 -13.62
C ALA A 333 1.86 -0.67 -14.11
N TYR A 334 1.67 -2.00 -14.13
CA TYR A 334 2.68 -2.96 -14.55
C TYR A 334 2.50 -3.36 -16.01
N TRP A 335 3.60 -3.29 -16.75
CA TRP A 335 3.66 -3.64 -18.18
C TRP A 335 3.82 -5.15 -18.36
N LEU A 336 2.76 -5.80 -18.81
CA LEU A 336 2.66 -7.26 -18.96
C LEU A 336 3.19 -7.78 -20.30
N THR A 337 3.57 -6.89 -21.22
CA THR A 337 3.98 -7.24 -22.59
C THR A 337 5.11 -6.36 -23.10
N ASP A 338 5.89 -6.90 -24.04
CA ASP A 338 6.89 -6.16 -24.80
C ASP A 338 6.30 -5.55 -26.09
N PRO A 339 6.84 -4.41 -26.59
CA PRO A 339 7.80 -3.56 -25.88
C PRO A 339 7.15 -2.82 -24.71
N GLY A 340 7.95 -2.56 -23.67
CA GLY A 340 7.57 -1.70 -22.54
C GLY A 340 7.43 -0.22 -22.93
N PRO A 341 7.28 0.69 -21.94
CA PRO A 341 7.13 2.11 -22.21
C PRO A 341 8.40 2.71 -22.80
N VAL A 342 8.23 3.76 -23.61
CA VAL A 342 9.33 4.60 -24.09
C VAL A 342 9.70 5.57 -22.98
N LEU A 343 10.95 5.47 -22.51
CA LEU A 343 11.49 6.31 -21.42
C LEU A 343 12.12 7.59 -21.97
N GLY A 344 11.82 8.70 -21.30
CA GLY A 344 12.51 9.97 -21.47
C GLY A 344 13.81 10.03 -20.67
N THR A 345 14.42 11.22 -20.65
CA THR A 345 15.63 11.46 -19.86
C THR A 345 15.32 11.33 -18.36
N PRO A 346 16.05 10.47 -17.62
CA PRO A 346 15.86 10.35 -16.18
C PRO A 346 16.39 11.58 -15.44
N GLU A 347 15.72 11.94 -14.36
CA GLU A 347 16.15 12.92 -13.37
C GLU A 347 16.50 12.21 -12.05
N VAL A 348 17.52 12.70 -11.35
CA VAL A 348 17.90 12.18 -10.04
C VAL A 348 17.01 12.82 -8.98
N TRP A 349 16.42 12.03 -8.11
CA TRP A 349 15.65 12.46 -6.95
C TRP A 349 16.32 11.99 -5.67
N THR A 350 16.26 12.82 -4.62
CA THR A 350 16.83 12.50 -3.32
C THR A 350 15.93 12.97 -2.19
N ARG A 351 16.03 12.34 -1.02
CA ARG A 351 15.43 12.83 0.23
C ARG A 351 16.40 12.77 1.42
N PRO A 352 16.26 13.66 2.42
CA PRO A 352 17.07 13.58 3.64
C PRO A 352 16.55 12.50 4.58
N GLY A 353 17.37 11.48 4.86
CA GLY A 353 16.98 10.39 5.76
C GLY A 353 15.85 9.52 5.21
N ASN A 354 15.22 8.72 6.07
CA ASN A 354 14.16 7.76 5.69
C ASN A 354 12.74 8.35 5.72
N ALA A 355 12.56 9.62 6.06
CA ALA A 355 11.25 10.26 6.22
C ALA A 355 11.21 11.72 5.73
N GLY A 356 12.26 12.18 5.04
CA GLY A 356 12.33 13.53 4.49
C GLY A 356 11.62 13.64 3.13
N PRO A 357 11.33 14.86 2.67
CA PRO A 357 10.64 15.05 1.41
C PRO A 357 11.54 14.71 0.23
N TRP A 358 10.99 14.00 -0.75
CA TRP A 358 11.62 13.78 -2.05
C TRP A 358 11.68 15.07 -2.86
N ARG A 359 12.85 15.37 -3.41
CA ARG A 359 13.07 16.52 -4.28
C ARG A 359 14.00 16.13 -5.44
N PRO A 360 13.80 16.73 -6.64
CA PRO A 360 14.75 16.57 -7.73
C PRO A 360 16.10 17.19 -7.34
N ARG A 361 17.18 16.52 -7.72
CA ARG A 361 18.55 17.02 -7.51
C ARG A 361 18.85 18.06 -8.58
N SER A 362 18.92 19.33 -8.14
CA SER A 362 19.28 20.48 -8.98
C SER A 362 20.65 20.39 -9.63
#